data_AF-A0A529LHP0-F1
#
_entry.id   AF-A0A529LHP0-F1
#
_cell.length_a   1.000
_cell.length_b   1.000
_cell.length_c   1.000
_cell.angle_alpha   90.00
_cell.angle_beta   90.00
_cell.angle_gamma   90.00
#
_symmetry.space_group_name_H-M   'P 1'
#
loop_
_entity.id
_entity.type
_entity.pdbx_description
1 polymer ?
#
loop_
_entity_poly.entity_id
_entity_poly.type
_entity_poly.pdbx_seq_one_letter_code
_entity_poly.pdbx_strand_id
1 'polypeptide(L)' 'LYDAKKRWAAKVRADGTVAIGDSAGSIHKIGAEVQGLDACNGWTFWHYERSGGLTPIDELRRIARLGMERAGA' A
#
# COMPACT_ATOMS: atom_id res chain seq x y z
N LEU A 1 4.93 2.75 -4.33
CA LEU A 1 3.74 1.87 -4.48
C LEU A 1 3.04 2.23 -5.78
N TYR A 2 2.38 1.26 -6.39
CA TYR A 2 1.60 1.42 -7.63
C TYR A 2 0.20 0.83 -7.48
N ASP A 3 -0.79 1.23 -8.29
CA ASP A 3 -1.97 0.39 -8.48
C ASP A 3 -1.63 -0.82 -9.38
N ALA A 4 -2.53 -1.81 -9.45
CA ALA A 4 -2.31 -3.04 -10.23
C ALA A 4 -2.03 -2.79 -11.72
N LYS A 5 -2.41 -1.61 -12.24
CA LYS A 5 -2.25 -1.21 -13.65
C LYS A 5 -1.13 -0.18 -13.86
N LYS A 6 -0.35 0.17 -12.82
CA LYS A 6 0.65 1.25 -12.86
C LYS A 6 0.14 2.62 -13.36
N ARG A 7 -1.15 2.89 -13.21
CA ARG A 7 -1.76 4.20 -13.48
C ARG A 7 -1.43 5.22 -12.39
N TRP A 8 -1.33 4.76 -11.15
CA TRP A 8 -1.02 5.60 -10.00
C TRP A 8 0.28 5.18 -9.35
N ALA A 9 1.09 6.15 -8.91
CA ALA A 9 2.35 5.92 -8.23
C ALA A 9 2.44 6.78 -6.96
N ALA A 10 2.53 6.13 -5.79
CA ALA A 10 2.66 6.78 -4.49
C ALA A 10 4.03 6.55 -3.86
N LYS A 11 4.58 7.57 -3.19
CA LYS A 11 5.79 7.46 -2.37
C LYS A 11 5.40 7.10 -0.94
N VAL A 12 6.10 6.13 -0.34
CA VAL A 12 5.93 5.79 1.08
C VAL A 12 6.79 6.75 1.91
N ARG A 13 6.22 7.29 2.98
CA ARG A 13 6.90 8.18 3.93
C ARG A 13 7.28 7.40 5.20
N ALA A 14 8.27 7.92 5.93
CA ALA A 14 8.81 7.25 7.13
C ALA A 14 7.77 7.08 8.26
N ASP A 15 6.74 7.92 8.29
CA ASP A 15 5.62 7.87 9.24
C ASP A 15 4.53 6.84 8.85
N GLY A 16 4.73 6.08 7.77
CA GLY A 16 3.77 5.10 7.26
C GLY A 16 2.66 5.68 6.39
N THR A 17 2.64 6.99 6.14
CA THR A 17 1.75 7.59 5.16
C THR A 17 2.27 7.36 3.73
N VAL A 18 1.38 7.54 2.75
CA VAL A 18 1.73 7.56 1.34
C VAL A 18 1.40 8.92 0.73
N ALA A 19 2.18 9.34 -0.26
CA ALA A 19 2.04 10.65 -0.90
C ALA A 19 1.98 10.54 -2.42
N ILE A 20 1.10 11.34 -3.03
CA ILE A 20 0.96 11.57 -4.48
C ILE A 20 0.80 13.07 -4.70
N GLY A 21 1.74 13.68 -5.45
CA GLY A 21 1.78 15.14 -5.59
C GLY A 21 1.87 15.81 -4.22
N ASP A 22 0.97 16.76 -3.97
CA ASP A 22 0.87 17.49 -2.70
C ASP A 22 -0.03 16.79 -1.66
N SER A 23 -0.74 15.73 -2.05
CA SER A 23 -1.60 14.95 -1.16
C SER A 23 -0.81 13.89 -0.42
N ALA A 24 -0.99 13.81 0.90
CA ALA A 24 -0.45 12.75 1.74
C ALA A 24 -1.49 12.26 2.77
N GLY A 25 -1.46 10.96 3.06
CA GLY A 25 -2.39 10.34 3.99
C GLY A 25 -2.20 8.84 4.12
N SER A 26 -3.15 8.17 4.77
CA SER A 26 -3.13 6.71 4.85
C SER A 26 -3.27 6.07 3.47
N ILE A 27 -2.86 4.80 3.36
CA ILE A 27 -3.04 3.98 2.14
C ILE A 27 -4.50 3.94 1.67
N HIS A 28 -5.46 4.05 2.60
CA HIS A 28 -6.89 4.06 2.33
C HIS A 28 -7.35 5.41 1.79
N LYS A 29 -6.96 6.50 2.46
CA LYS A 29 -7.34 7.86 2.05
C LYS A 29 -6.83 8.17 0.65
N ILE A 30 -5.52 7.99 0.41
CA ILE A 30 -4.92 8.29 -0.89
C ILE A 30 -5.42 7.31 -1.96
N GLY A 31 -5.66 6.04 -1.60
CA GLY A 31 -6.25 5.08 -2.53
C GLY A 31 -7.67 5.45 -2.97
N ALA A 32 -8.48 6.01 -2.07
CA ALA A 32 -9.83 6.48 -2.38
C ALA A 32 -9.78 7.74 -3.26
N GLU A 33 -8.92 8.70 -2.89
CA GLU A 33 -8.72 9.97 -3.60
C GLU A 33 -8.34 9.77 -5.07
N VAL A 34 -7.32 8.95 -5.36
CA VAL A 34 -6.88 8.71 -6.75
C VAL A 34 -7.87 7.89 -7.57
N GLN A 35 -8.81 7.21 -6.94
CA GLN A 35 -9.87 6.48 -7.62
C GLN A 35 -11.13 7.32 -7.80
N GLY A 36 -11.24 8.48 -7.14
CA GLY A 36 -12.48 9.26 -7.08
C GLY A 36 -13.60 8.52 -6.36
N LEU A 37 -13.27 7.73 -5.34
CA LEU A 37 -14.21 6.94 -4.54
C LEU A 37 -14.27 7.45 -3.09
N ASP A 38 -15.37 7.16 -2.39
CA ASP A 38 -15.51 7.51 -0.97
C ASP A 38 -14.62 6.65 -0.05
N ALA A 39 -14.29 5.43 -0.49
CA ALA A 39 -13.51 4.49 0.29
C ALA A 39 -12.62 3.60 -0.60
N CYS A 40 -11.51 3.14 -0.02
CA CYS A 40 -10.59 2.20 -0.67
C CYS A 40 -9.98 1.24 0.36
N ASN A 41 -9.90 -0.04 0.02
CA ASN A 41 -9.02 -0.96 0.71
C ASN A 41 -7.58 -0.83 0.19
N GLY A 42 -6.78 0.02 0.84
CA GLY A 42 -5.40 0.30 0.44
C GLY A 42 -4.49 -0.93 0.43
N TRP A 43 -4.80 -1.97 1.23
CA TRP A 43 -3.99 -3.18 1.32
C TRP A 43 -3.95 -3.98 0.01
N THR A 44 -5.10 -4.05 -0.67
CA THR A 44 -5.24 -4.77 -1.94
C THR A 44 -5.11 -3.85 -3.16
N PHE A 45 -5.35 -2.54 -3.00
CA PHE A 45 -5.19 -1.57 -4.07
C PHE A 45 -3.72 -1.28 -4.39
N TRP A 46 -2.91 -1.01 -3.36
CA TRP A 46 -1.51 -0.68 -3.56
C TRP A 46 -0.64 -1.91 -3.69
N HIS A 47 0.31 -1.82 -4.61
CA HIS A 47 1.25 -2.86 -4.96
C HIS A 47 2.69 -2.34 -4.85
N TYR A 48 3.61 -3.23 -4.54
CA TYR A 48 5.05 -3.01 -4.64
C TYR A 48 5.62 -3.90 -5.74
N GLU A 49 6.76 -3.50 -6.29
CA GLU A 49 7.46 -4.33 -7.27
C GLU A 49 8.23 -5.44 -6.56
N ARG A 50 8.04 -6.67 -7.04
CA ARG A 50 8.77 -7.86 -6.57
C ARG A 50 8.97 -8.82 -7.74
N SER A 51 10.20 -9.25 -7.96
CA SER A 51 10.55 -10.25 -9.00
C SER A 51 10.02 -9.89 -10.39
N GLY A 52 10.04 -8.61 -10.77
CA GLY A 52 9.54 -8.13 -12.06
C GLY A 52 8.02 -7.99 -12.18
N GLY A 53 7.26 -8.34 -11.13
CA GLY A 53 5.81 -8.20 -11.08
C GLY A 53 5.33 -7.22 -10.00
N LEU A 54 4.03 -6.94 -10.01
CA LEU A 54 3.36 -6.17 -8.95
C LEU A 54 2.69 -7.13 -7.96
N THR A 55 2.97 -6.94 -6.67
CA THR A 55 2.37 -7.73 -5.58
C THR A 55 1.62 -6.79 -4.62
N PRO A 56 0.38 -7.12 -4.18
CA PRO A 56 -0.34 -6.31 -3.21
C PRO A 56 0.44 -6.13 -1.90
N ILE A 57 0.36 -4.95 -1.28
CA ILE A 57 1.03 -4.70 0.00
C ILE A 57 0.45 -5.51 1.15
N ASP A 58 -0.75 -6.09 0.99
CA ASP A 58 -1.32 -7.05 1.93
C ASP A 58 -0.40 -8.25 2.19
N GLU A 59 0.41 -8.65 1.20
CA GLU A 59 1.40 -9.71 1.38
C GLU A 59 2.45 -9.34 2.43
N LEU A 60 2.90 -8.08 2.46
CA LEU A 60 3.85 -7.59 3.46
C LEU A 60 3.22 -7.60 4.86
N ARG A 61 1.94 -7.23 4.95
CA ARG A 61 1.17 -7.30 6.21
C ARG A 61 1.10 -8.73 6.75
N ARG A 62 0.84 -9.71 5.87
CA ARG A 62 0.83 -11.13 6.23
C ARG A 62 2.20 -11.60 6.74
N ILE A 63 3.28 -11.26 6.04
CA ILE A 63 4.65 -11.59 6.44
C ILE A 63 4.98 -11.00 7.82
N ALA A 64 4.65 -9.73 8.05
CA ALA A 64 4.88 -9.08 9.34
C ALA A 64 4.13 -9.77 10.49
N ARG A 65 2.86 -10.15 10.28
CA ARG A 65 2.05 -10.88 11.28
C ARG A 65 2.65 -12.23 11.63
N LEU A 66 3.04 -13.02 10.64
CA LEU A 66 3.71 -14.31 10.86
C LEU A 66 5.05 -14.15 11.60
N GLY A 67 5.79 -13.07 11.33
CA GLY A 67 7.00 -12.75 12.05
C GLY A 67 6.75 -12.44 13.53
N MET A 68 5.70 -11.67 13.83
CA MET A 68 5.30 -11.35 15.21
C MET A 68 4.84 -12.59 15.97
N GLU A 69 4.06 -13.49 15.34
CA GLU A 69 3.63 -14.75 15.95
C GLU A 69 4.84 -15.63 16.32
N ARG A 70 5.85 -15.72 15.45
CA ARG A 70 7.07 -16.50 15.72
C ARG A 70 7.95 -15.89 16.81
N ALA A 71 7.94 -14.58 16.97
CA ALA A 71 8.74 -13.90 18.00
C ALA A 71 8.10 -13.93 19.39
N GLY A 72 6.80 -14.21 19.48
CA GLY A 72 6.07 -14.37 20.74
C GLY A 72 5.93 -15.82 21.23
N ALA A 73 6.42 -16.81 20.46
CA ALA A 73 6.42 -18.23 20.78
C ALA A 73 7.73 -18.70 21.41
#